data_AF-A0A8R1IZ97-F1
#
_entry.id   AF-A0A8R1IZ97-F1
#
_cell.length_a   1.000
_cell.length_b   1.000
_cell.length_c   1.000
_cell.angle_alpha   90.00
_cell.angle_beta   90.00
_cell.angle_gamma   90.00
#
_symmetry.space_group_name_H-M   'P 1'
#
loop_
_entity.id
_entity.type
_entity.pdbx_description
1 polymer ?
#
loop_
_entity_poly.entity_id
_entity_poly.type
_entity_poly.pdbx_seq_one_letter_code
_entity_poly.pdbx_strand_id
1 'polypeptide(L)'
;MTDEQQSVKETVQDEQEPKQPLKAFEQEFKLRRKWTWWYLNDERLKQWEERLKNVHTFTSVSEFWALFDAIKPPSGLNLPADYMLFRDGIQPMSRKTKTEAVGSSPLKKAVLQK
;
A
#
# COMPACT_ATOMS: atom_id res chain seq x y z
N MET A 1 34.87 60.41 25.69
CA MET A 1 34.90 59.41 24.60
C MET A 1 34.02 58.27 25.05
N THR A 2 32.76 58.39 24.65
CA THR A 2 31.67 57.42 24.79
C THR A 2 31.80 56.36 23.71
N ASP A 3 31.66 55.09 24.10
CA ASP A 3 31.20 53.98 23.27
C ASP A 3 30.36 53.14 24.25
N GLU A 4 29.05 53.33 24.37
CA GLU A 4 27.96 52.95 23.46
C GLU A 4 27.89 51.45 23.12
N GLN A 5 26.83 50.84 23.66
CA GLN A 5 26.02 49.74 23.09
C GLN A 5 26.62 48.31 23.15
N GLN A 6 25.87 47.23 23.40
CA GLN A 6 24.42 47.06 23.51
C GLN A 6 24.04 45.76 24.24
N SER A 7 23.00 45.89 25.06
CA SER A 7 21.98 44.89 25.39
C SER A 7 21.45 44.17 24.16
N VAL A 8 21.36 42.83 24.19
CA VAL A 8 20.17 42.08 23.73
C VAL A 8 19.98 40.82 24.58
N LYS A 9 18.93 40.82 25.40
CA LYS A 9 18.21 39.60 25.81
C LYS A 9 17.26 39.27 24.66
N GLU A 10 17.31 38.05 24.14
CA GLU A 10 16.23 37.56 23.26
C GLU A 10 15.75 36.20 23.75
N THR A 11 14.71 36.30 24.58
CA THR A 11 13.78 35.24 24.89
C THR A 11 12.97 35.00 23.62
N VAL A 12 13.21 33.87 22.93
CA VAL A 12 12.34 33.45 21.82
C VAL A 12 11.12 32.77 22.44
N GLN A 13 10.02 33.50 22.46
CA GLN A 13 8.66 32.98 22.49
C GLN A 13 8.00 33.29 21.15
N ASP A 14 7.16 32.35 20.73
CA ASP A 14 6.09 32.49 19.72
C ASP A 14 6.46 32.11 18.28
N GLU A 15 6.23 30.84 17.94
CA GLU A 15 5.64 30.52 16.63
C GLU A 15 4.38 29.71 16.89
N GLN A 16 3.25 30.43 16.89
CA GLN A 16 1.90 29.89 16.95
C GLN A 16 1.66 28.98 15.76
N GLU A 17 1.55 27.68 16.00
CA GLU A 17 1.03 26.73 15.02
C GLU A 17 -0.48 27.00 14.83
N PRO A 18 -0.95 27.38 13.63
CA PRO A 18 -2.37 27.64 13.41
C PRO A 18 -3.13 26.31 13.39
N LYS A 19 -3.62 25.88 14.55
CA LYS A 19 -4.57 24.78 14.67
C LYS A 19 -5.97 25.21 14.21
N GLN A 20 -6.24 25.21 12.90
CA GLN A 20 -7.53 24.81 12.25
C GLN A 20 -7.48 25.07 10.72
N PRO A 21 -8.17 24.30 9.84
CA PRO A 21 -8.98 23.11 10.09
C PRO A 21 -8.41 21.89 9.33
N LEU A 22 -7.90 20.90 10.07
CA LEU A 22 -7.41 19.62 9.50
C LEU A 22 -8.45 18.94 8.56
N LYS A 23 -9.73 19.23 8.74
CA LYS A 23 -10.84 18.70 7.92
C LYS A 23 -10.89 19.23 6.48
N ALA A 24 -10.41 20.44 6.20
CA ALA A 24 -10.46 20.97 4.83
C ALA A 24 -9.44 20.29 3.91
N PHE A 25 -8.26 19.99 4.44
CA PHE A 25 -7.19 19.30 3.73
C PHE A 25 -7.55 17.84 3.39
N GLU A 26 -8.33 17.15 4.23
CA GLU A 26 -8.82 15.79 3.95
C GLU A 26 -9.61 15.68 2.65
N GLN A 27 -10.27 16.77 2.24
CA GLN A 27 -11.08 16.79 1.03
C GLN A 27 -10.24 17.05 -0.24
N GLU A 28 -9.10 17.72 -0.11
CA GLU A 28 -8.19 18.05 -1.23
C GLU A 28 -7.46 16.83 -1.79
N PHE A 29 -7.24 15.79 -0.97
CA PHE A 29 -6.47 14.60 -1.36
C PHE A 29 -7.28 13.32 -1.46
N LYS A 30 -8.59 13.43 -1.74
CA LYS A 30 -9.41 12.25 -2.04
C LYS A 30 -8.95 11.59 -3.34
N LEU A 31 -8.66 10.30 -3.27
CA LEU A 31 -8.32 9.50 -4.44
C LEU A 31 -9.57 9.23 -5.28
N ARG A 32 -9.42 9.27 -6.61
CA ARG A 32 -10.50 8.93 -7.55
C ARG A 32 -11.02 7.50 -7.39
N ARG A 33 -10.16 6.59 -6.92
CA ARG A 33 -10.47 5.18 -6.71
C ARG A 33 -10.05 4.79 -5.31
N LYS A 34 -10.78 3.85 -4.74
CA LYS A 34 -10.41 3.21 -3.48
C LYS A 34 -9.30 2.19 -3.75
N TRP A 35 -8.34 2.13 -2.85
CA TRP A 35 -7.22 1.21 -2.93
C TRP A 35 -7.14 0.40 -1.66
N THR A 36 -6.73 -0.85 -1.82
CA THR A 36 -6.70 -1.84 -0.78
C THR A 36 -5.29 -2.39 -0.68
N TRP A 37 -4.73 -2.26 0.51
CA TRP A 37 -3.43 -2.80 0.85
C TRP A 37 -3.58 -4.24 1.32
N TRP A 38 -2.78 -5.12 0.72
CA TRP A 38 -2.73 -6.53 1.02
C TRP A 38 -1.35 -6.89 1.58
N TYR A 39 -1.34 -7.81 2.53
CA TYR A 39 -0.15 -8.36 3.15
C TYR A 39 -0.14 -9.87 2.97
N LEU A 40 0.93 -10.40 2.39
CA LEU A 40 1.15 -11.83 2.30
C LEU A 40 2.01 -12.28 3.48
N ASN A 41 1.46 -13.14 4.32
CA ASN A 41 2.18 -13.67 5.48
C ASN A 41 3.31 -14.62 5.06
N ASP A 42 4.34 -14.78 5.90
CA ASP A 42 5.52 -15.62 5.63
C ASP A 42 5.27 -17.14 5.77
N GLU A 43 4.12 -17.54 6.34
CA GLU A 43 3.72 -18.91 6.63
C GLU A 43 3.57 -19.80 5.36
N ARG A 44 4.67 -20.33 4.83
CA ARG A 44 4.70 -21.15 3.60
C ARG A 44 3.91 -22.45 3.67
N LEU A 45 3.51 -22.90 4.85
CA LEU A 45 2.75 -24.14 5.04
C LEU A 45 1.27 -24.01 4.66
N LYS A 46 0.74 -22.78 4.59
CA LYS A 46 -0.65 -22.50 4.25
C LYS A 46 -0.83 -22.19 2.77
N GLN A 47 -2.06 -22.34 2.28
CA GLN A 47 -2.43 -21.95 0.92
C GLN A 47 -2.25 -20.44 0.72
N TRP A 48 -2.03 -20.01 -0.53
CA TRP A 48 -1.79 -18.61 -0.87
C TRP A 48 -2.92 -17.71 -0.36
N GLU A 49 -4.15 -18.15 -0.56
CA GLU A 49 -5.38 -17.45 -0.20
C GLU A 49 -5.50 -17.25 1.32
N GLU A 50 -5.01 -18.21 2.11
CA GLU A 50 -5.02 -18.13 3.58
C GLU A 50 -3.91 -17.24 4.13
N ARG A 51 -2.79 -17.12 3.40
CA ARG A 51 -1.67 -16.25 3.76
C ARG A 51 -1.95 -14.79 3.43
N LEU A 52 -2.86 -14.55 2.48
CA LEU A 52 -3.19 -13.23 1.98
C LEU A 52 -4.17 -12.52 2.92
N LYS A 53 -3.74 -11.39 3.48
CA LYS A 53 -4.52 -10.59 4.43
C LYS A 53 -4.83 -9.22 3.86
N ASN A 54 -6.09 -8.79 3.98
CA ASN A 54 -6.48 -7.42 3.76
C ASN A 54 -6.00 -6.58 4.96
N VAL A 55 -5.14 -5.61 4.72
CA VAL A 55 -4.61 -4.74 5.78
C VAL A 55 -5.56 -3.58 6.00
N HIS A 56 -5.80 -2.81 4.92
CA HIS A 56 -6.63 -1.62 4.98
C HIS A 56 -7.09 -1.20 3.59
N THR A 57 -8.27 -0.57 3.51
CA THR A 57 -8.76 0.05 2.28
C THR A 57 -8.89 1.55 2.50
N PHE A 58 -8.11 2.32 1.74
CA PHE A 58 -8.04 3.77 1.87
C PHE A 58 -8.62 4.50 0.66
N THR A 59 -9.10 5.71 0.90
CA THR A 59 -9.76 6.56 -0.10
C THR A 59 -9.14 7.95 -0.23
N SER A 60 -8.19 8.29 0.65
CA SER A 60 -7.44 9.55 0.64
C SER A 60 -5.94 9.29 0.65
N VAL A 61 -5.15 10.23 0.12
CA VAL A 61 -3.68 10.18 0.19
C VAL A 61 -3.20 10.39 1.63
N SER A 62 -3.92 11.16 2.44
CA SER A 62 -3.58 11.36 3.86
C SER A 62 -3.60 10.03 4.62
N GLU A 63 -4.66 9.24 4.40
CA GLU A 63 -4.83 7.90 4.98
C GLU A 63 -3.74 6.92 4.53
N PHE A 64 -3.27 7.05 3.28
CA PHE A 64 -2.14 6.27 2.79
C PHE A 64 -0.85 6.58 3.56
N TRP A 65 -0.49 7.85 3.73
CA TRP A 65 0.75 8.21 4.40
C TRP A 65 0.73 7.89 5.90
N ALA A 66 -0.40 8.12 6.57
CA ALA A 66 -0.58 7.72 7.97
C ALA A 66 -0.38 6.22 8.16
N LEU A 67 -0.91 5.40 7.24
CA LEU A 67 -0.71 3.95 7.28
C LEU A 67 0.72 3.54 6.90
N PHE A 68 1.33 4.21 5.92
CA PHE A 68 2.69 3.93 5.49
C PHE A 68 3.70 4.12 6.62
N ASP A 69 3.54 5.17 7.43
CA ASP A 69 4.40 5.44 8.59
C ASP A 69 4.11 4.48 9.76
N ALA A 70 2.86 4.03 9.91
CA ALA A 70 2.48 3.08 10.96
C ALA A 70 2.95 1.64 10.70
N ILE A 71 3.15 1.25 9.44
CA ILE A 71 3.60 -0.11 9.09
C ILE A 71 5.12 -0.22 9.06
N LYS A 72 5.62 -1.45 9.20
CA LYS A 72 7.05 -1.72 9.08
C LYS A 72 7.53 -1.50 7.64
N PRO A 73 8.72 -0.90 7.45
CA PRO A 73 9.30 -0.78 6.12
C PRO A 73 9.58 -2.17 5.54
N PRO A 74 9.55 -2.34 4.21
CA PRO A 74 9.81 -3.63 3.56
C PRO A 74 11.15 -4.28 3.94
N SER A 75 12.15 -3.49 4.33
CA SER A 75 13.46 -3.97 4.80
C SER A 75 13.41 -4.68 6.16
N GLY A 76 12.43 -4.38 7.00
CA GLY A 76 12.25 -4.97 8.34
C GLY A 76 11.25 -6.12 8.38
N LEU A 77 10.81 -6.60 7.21
CA LEU A 77 9.80 -7.63 7.08
C LEU A 77 10.42 -9.03 7.03
N ASN A 78 9.76 -10.01 7.65
CA ASN A 78 10.21 -11.40 7.60
C ASN A 78 10.08 -11.94 6.18
N LEU A 79 11.17 -12.33 5.55
CA LEU A 79 11.15 -12.94 4.22
C LEU A 79 10.54 -14.34 4.31
N PRO A 80 9.57 -14.73 3.46
CA PRO A 80 9.12 -14.08 2.22
C PRO A 80 7.73 -13.40 2.34
N ALA A 81 7.56 -12.43 3.24
CA ALA A 81 6.34 -11.64 3.25
C ALA A 81 6.39 -10.52 2.21
N ASP A 82 5.24 -10.24 1.59
CA ASP A 82 5.10 -9.27 0.50
C ASP A 82 3.96 -8.29 0.80
N TYR A 83 4.16 -7.02 0.46
CA TYR A 83 3.11 -6.00 0.45
C TYR A 83 2.62 -5.78 -0.98
N MET A 84 1.31 -5.70 -1.16
CA MET A 84 0.69 -5.48 -2.47
C MET A 84 -0.41 -4.43 -2.38
N LEU A 85 -0.54 -3.60 -3.41
CA LEU A 85 -1.59 -2.59 -3.49
C LEU A 85 -2.49 -2.86 -4.69
N PHE A 86 -3.77 -3.09 -4.43
CA PHE A 86 -4.77 -3.34 -5.46
C PHE A 86 -5.89 -2.31 -5.38
N ARG A 87 -6.64 -2.16 -6.47
CA ARG A 87 -7.88 -1.37 -6.41
C ARG A 87 -8.92 -2.14 -5.60
N ASP A 88 -9.80 -1.41 -4.94
CA ASP A 88 -10.93 -1.99 -4.23
C ASP A 88 -11.74 -2.91 -5.16
N GLY A 89 -12.18 -4.04 -4.62
CA GLY A 89 -12.85 -5.11 -5.36
C GLY A 89 -11.94 -6.02 -6.21
N ILE A 90 -10.63 -5.73 -6.31
CA ILE A 90 -9.67 -6.62 -6.99
C ILE A 90 -8.85 -7.36 -5.95
N GLN A 91 -9.06 -8.67 -5.87
CA GLN A 91 -8.24 -9.53 -5.03
C GLN A 91 -6.95 -9.94 -5.77
N PRO A 92 -5.81 -9.99 -5.07
CA PRO A 92 -4.58 -10.62 -5.55
C PRO A 92 -4.79 -12.13 -5.80
N MET A 93 -5.40 -12.48 -6.93
CA MET A 93 -5.56 -13.87 -7.33
C MET A 93 -4.21 -14.37 -7.89
N SER A 94 -3.72 -15.48 -7.33
CA SER A 94 -2.63 -16.23 -7.94
C SER A 94 -3.10 -16.85 -9.26
N ARG A 95 -2.25 -16.86 -10.29
CA ARG A 95 -2.54 -17.36 -11.67
C ARG A 95 -3.02 -18.83 -11.73
N LYS A 96 -3.03 -19.56 -10.62
CA LYS A 96 -3.20 -21.02 -10.62
C LYS A 96 -4.64 -21.53 -10.75
N THR A 97 -5.64 -20.67 -10.92
CA THR A 97 -7.03 -21.12 -11.10
C THR A 97 -7.47 -21.02 -12.57
N LYS A 98 -7.70 -22.21 -13.15
CA LYS A 98 -8.43 -22.55 -14.38
C LYS A 98 -7.67 -22.58 -15.72
N THR A 99 -6.93 -23.67 -15.95
CA THR A 99 -7.11 -24.46 -17.18
C THR A 99 -8.02 -25.64 -16.88
N GLU A 100 -9.31 -25.38 -16.67
CA GLU A 100 -10.29 -26.43 -16.92
C GLU A 100 -10.37 -26.58 -18.44
N ALA A 101 -10.13 -27.80 -18.89
CA ALA A 101 -10.01 -28.20 -20.28
C ALA A 101 -11.14 -27.68 -21.17
N VAL A 102 -10.88 -26.60 -21.91
CA VAL A 102 -11.58 -26.35 -23.18
C VAL A 102 -10.83 -27.13 -24.25
N GLY A 103 -11.41 -28.25 -24.67
CA GLY A 103 -11.09 -28.89 -25.93
C GLY A 103 -9.95 -29.92 -25.91
N SER A 104 -10.04 -30.95 -25.06
CA SER A 104 -9.42 -32.24 -25.43
C SER A 104 -10.23 -32.89 -26.54
N SER A 105 -10.12 -32.38 -27.76
CA SER A 105 -10.46 -33.16 -28.96
C SER A 105 -9.22 -33.98 -29.32
N PRO A 106 -9.25 -35.33 -29.25
CA PRO A 106 -8.19 -36.12 -29.83
C PRO A 106 -8.20 -35.90 -31.34
N LEU A 107 -7.25 -35.10 -31.82
CA LEU A 107 -6.94 -35.00 -33.24
C LEU A 107 -6.67 -36.41 -33.74
N LYS A 108 -7.60 -36.92 -34.55
CA LYS A 108 -7.41 -38.15 -35.32
C LYS A 108 -6.09 -38.01 -36.06
N LYS A 109 -5.12 -38.88 -35.78
CA LYS A 109 -3.97 -39.08 -36.66
C LYS A 109 -4.50 -39.69 -37.96
N ALA A 110 -4.81 -38.82 -38.92
CA ALA A 110 -4.89 -39.17 -40.32
C ALA A 110 -3.75 -38.43 -41.02
N VAL A 111 -2.61 -39.10 -41.15
CA VAL A 111 -1.65 -38.83 -42.23
C VAL A 111 -1.17 -40.17 -42.74
N LEU A 112 -1.78 -40.52 -43.87
CA LEU A 112 -1.33 -41.44 -44.90
C LEU A 112 0.07 -41.04 -45.40
N GLN A 113 0.98 -42.01 -45.53
CA GLN A 113 2.15 -42.11 -46.44
C GLN A 113 3.13 -43.17 -45.88
N LYS A 114 3.62 -44.18 -46.59
CA LYS A 114 3.68 -44.54 -48.02
C LYS A 114 3.43 -46.03 -48.20
#